data_AF-A0A850GFH4-F1
#
_entry.id   AF-A0A850GFH4-F1
#
_cell.length_a   1.000
_cell.length_b   1.000
_cell.length_c   1.000
_cell.angle_alpha   90.00
_cell.angle_beta   90.00
_cell.angle_gamma   90.00
#
_symmetry.space_group_name_H-M   'P 1'
#
loop_
_entity.id
_entity.type
_entity.pdbx_description
1 polymer ?
#
loop_
_entity_poly.entity_id
_entity_poly.type
_entity_poly.pdbx_seq_one_letter_code
_entity_poly.pdbx_strand_id
1 'polypeptide(L)' 'MQAQRLEEVELGLDQPVGFYRLDSGDGVLWSFGPKDLLRFDGQAWQRISFAMNE' A
#
# COMPACT_ATOMS: atom_id res chain seq x y z
N MET A 1 -19.70 22.88 -2.94
CA MET A 1 -18.69 21.96 -2.36
C MET A 1 -19.03 20.57 -2.85
N GLN A 2 -18.15 19.91 -3.60
CA GLN A 2 -18.41 18.53 -4.02
C GLN A 2 -18.15 17.58 -2.85
N ALA A 3 -19.07 16.65 -2.61
CA ALA A 3 -18.91 15.63 -1.58
C ALA A 3 -17.80 14.66 -2.00
N GLN A 4 -16.80 14.47 -1.15
CA GLN A 4 -15.79 13.44 -1.35
C GLN A 4 -16.45 12.09 -1.08
N ARG A 5 -16.43 11.19 -2.07
CA ARG A 5 -16.94 9.83 -1.95
C ARG A 5 -15.75 8.88 -1.86
N LEU A 6 -15.86 7.88 -0.98
CA LEU A 6 -14.91 6.79 -0.93
C LEU A 6 -15.06 5.95 -2.19
N GLU A 7 -13.94 5.67 -2.86
CA GLU A 7 -13.90 4.80 -4.03
C GLU A 7 -13.05 3.57 -3.70
N GLU A 8 -13.50 2.43 -4.21
CA GLU A 8 -12.72 1.19 -4.10
C GLU A 8 -11.48 1.31 -4.97
N VAL A 9 -10.36 0.82 -4.45
CA VAL A 9 -9.08 0.81 -5.15
C VAL A 9 -8.57 -0.62 -5.16
N GLU A 10 -8.31 -1.14 -6.36
CA GLU A 10 -7.70 -2.46 -6.51
C GLU A 10 -6.24 -2.44 -6.04
N LEU A 11 -5.80 -3.52 -5.37
CA LEU A 11 -4.41 -3.65 -4.95
C LEU A 11 -3.45 -3.78 -6.15
N GLY A 12 -3.90 -4.37 -7.27
CA GLY A 12 -3.10 -4.50 -8.49
C GLY A 12 -1.80 -5.30 -8.33
N LEU A 13 -1.70 -6.15 -7.31
CA LEU A 13 -0.50 -6.95 -7.02
C LEU A 13 -0.59 -8.33 -7.67
N ASP A 14 0.55 -8.80 -8.15
CA ASP A 14 0.73 -10.05 -8.90
C ASP A 14 0.73 -11.31 -8.02
N GLN A 15 0.94 -11.15 -6.71
CA GLN A 15 0.96 -12.24 -5.74
C GLN A 15 0.10 -11.91 -4.53
N PRO A 16 -0.47 -12.93 -3.85
CA PRO A 16 -1.14 -12.74 -2.58
C PRO A 16 -0.27 -11.99 -1.57
N VAL A 17 -0.94 -11.21 -0.73
CA VAL A 17 -0.34 -10.33 0.26
C VAL A 17 -1.00 -10.58 1.60
N GLY A 18 -0.20 -10.63 2.66
CA GLY A 18 -0.71 -10.60 4.03
C GLY A 18 -0.54 -9.21 4.62
N PHE A 19 -1.46 -8.76 5.46
CA PHE A 19 -1.33 -7.50 6.19
C PHE A 19 -2.00 -7.58 7.56
N TYR A 20 -1.42 -6.89 8.53
CA TYR A 20 -1.93 -6.82 9.91
C TYR A 20 -1.94 -5.40 10.48
N ARG A 21 -1.34 -4.42 9.79
CA ARG A 21 -1.27 -3.03 10.25
C ARG A 21 -1.30 -2.06 9.08
N LEU A 22 -1.99 -0.94 9.29
CA LEU A 22 -1.94 0.24 8.44
C LEU A 22 -1.34 1.41 9.23
N ASP A 23 -0.60 2.28 8.54
CA ASP A 23 -0.14 3.56 9.07
C ASP A 23 -0.12 4.61 7.96
N SER A 24 -0.13 5.89 8.32
CA SER A 24 -0.11 6.99 7.35
C SER A 24 0.90 8.06 7.74
N GLY A 25 1.66 8.56 6.77
CA GLY A 25 2.66 9.61 6.98
C GLY A 25 3.16 10.15 5.66
N ASP A 26 3.52 11.44 5.62
CA ASP A 26 4.10 12.11 4.44
C ASP A 26 3.27 11.95 3.15
N GLY A 27 1.93 11.96 3.28
CA GLY A 27 1.01 11.80 2.16
C GLY A 27 0.92 10.37 1.61
N VAL A 28 1.43 9.39 2.35
CA VAL A 28 1.47 7.98 1.97
C VAL A 28 0.70 7.15 2.99
N LEU A 29 -0.08 6.19 2.48
CA LEU A 29 -0.65 5.12 3.30
C LEU A 29 0.22 3.86 3.17
N TRP A 30 0.60 3.28 4.30
CA TRP A 30 1.45 2.11 4.39
C TRP A 30 0.66 0.90 4.89
N SER A 31 0.93 -0.27 4.31
CA SER A 31 0.40 -1.55 4.80
C SER A 31 1.55 -2.50 5.11
N PHE A 32 1.52 -3.09 6.30
CA PHE A 32 2.57 -3.94 6.84
C PHE A 32 2.05 -5.38 6.98
N GLY A 33 2.78 -6.29 6.36
CA GLY A 33 2.56 -7.73 6.38
C GLY A 33 3.71 -8.50 7.00
N PRO A 34 3.56 -9.83 7.16
CA PRO A 34 4.62 -10.68 7.68
C PRO A 34 5.89 -10.67 6.81
N LYS A 35 5.73 -10.49 5.49
CA LYS A 35 6.82 -10.42 4.50
C LYS A 35 6.60 -9.33 3.45
N ASP A 36 5.55 -8.52 3.64
CA ASP A 36 5.09 -7.55 2.67
C ASP A 36 5.15 -6.15 3.27
N LEU A 37 5.73 -5.21 2.54
CA LEU A 37 5.59 -3.78 2.82
C LEU A 37 4.96 -3.14 1.59
N LEU A 38 3.76 -2.59 1.74
CA LEU A 38 3.05 -1.93 0.65
C LEU A 38 2.94 -0.43 0.91
N ARG A 39 3.04 0.34 -0.17
CA ARG A 39 2.90 1.79 -0.20
C ARG A 39 1.74 2.16 -1.11
N PHE A 40 0.87 3.06 -0.65
CA PHE A 40 -0.17 3.71 -1.45
C PHE A 40 0.08 5.21 -1.53
N ASP A 41 0.20 5.74 -2.74
CA ASP A 41 0.55 7.13 -3.02
C ASP A 41 -0.66 8.05 -3.30
N GLY A 42 -1.88 7.52 -3.11
CA GLY A 42 -3.12 8.20 -3.46
C GLY A 42 -3.72 7.75 -4.80
N GLN A 43 -2.97 7.00 -5.60
CA GLN A 43 -3.43 6.45 -6.88
C GLN A 43 -3.28 4.94 -6.97
N ALA A 44 -2.12 4.39 -6.58
CA ALA A 44 -1.84 2.97 -6.75
C ALA A 44 -1.06 2.37 -5.58
N TRP A 45 -1.30 1.08 -5.33
CA TRP A 45 -0.53 0.28 -4.40
C TRP A 45 0.74 -0.26 -5.05
N GLN A 46 1.85 -0.26 -4.31
CA GLN A 46 3.14 -0.80 -4.74
C GLN A 46 3.75 -1.63 -3.62
N ARG A 47 4.20 -2.85 -3.95
CA ARG A 47 5.00 -3.66 -3.03
C ARG A 47 6.45 -3.16 -3.06
N ILE A 48 6.97 -2.81 -1.90
CA ILE A 48 8.37 -2.44 -1.74
C ILE A 48 9.18 -3.72 -1.58
N SER A 49 10.02 -4.01 -2.58
CA SER A 49 11.05 -5.05 -2.49
C SER A 49 12.38 -4.39 -2.14
N PHE A 50 13.04 -4.91 -1.10
CA PHE A 50 14.44 -4.58 -0.85
C PHE A 50 15.29 -5.67 -1.51
N ALA A 51 16.11 -5.30 -2.49
CA ALA A 51 17.17 -6.17 -2.96
C ALA A 51 18.21 -6.24 -1.85
N MET A 52 18.48 -7.43 -1.31
CA MET A 52 19.58 -7.58 -0.38
C MET A 52 20.86 -7.22 -1.14
N ASN A 53 21.54 -6.15 -0.71
CA ASN A 53 22.84 -5.80 -1.26
C ASN A 53 23.81 -6.95 -0.91
N GLU A 54 24.49 -7.49 -1.92
CA GLU A 54 25.54 -8.52 -1.78
C GLU A 54 26.74 -8.03 -0.96
#